data_AF-A0A2X2BP06-F1
#
_entry.id   AF-A0A2X2BP06-F1
#
_cell.length_a   1.000
_cell.length_b   1.000
_cell.length_c   1.000
_cell.angle_alpha   90.00
_cell.angle_beta   90.00
_cell.angle_gamma   90.00
#
_symmetry.space_group_name_H-M   'P 1'
#
loop_
_entity.id
_entity.type
_entity.pdbx_description
1 polymer ?
#
loop_
_entity_poly.entity_id
_entity_poly.type
_entity_poly.pdbx_seq_one_letter_code
_entity_poly.pdbx_strand_id
1 'polypeptide(L)'
;MGGNYISMLPGDGEKQFQFVAQEVRPKATLIKNQQIITLTADNLGSLNVDSQVYYRKVPVGKVYSYAIRPDNQGIFIELSIDKQYAHLIRQDSHFWNVSGFQGNFNLKSGASIKMESVFCFN
;
A
#
# COMPACT_ATOMS: atom_id res chain seq x y z
N MET A 1 -12.34 -22.71 -4.55
CA MET A 1 -13.23 -21.54 -4.33
C MET A 1 -13.58 -21.49 -2.85
N GLY A 2 -13.19 -20.43 -2.13
CA GLY A 2 -13.52 -20.27 -0.72
C GLY A 2 -14.91 -19.67 -0.55
N GLY A 3 -15.70 -20.17 0.41
CA GLY A 3 -17.03 -19.66 0.73
C GLY A 3 -17.02 -18.36 1.53
N ASN A 4 -18.21 -17.78 1.72
CA ASN A 4 -18.38 -16.57 2.53
C ASN A 4 -18.07 -16.84 4.01
N TYR A 5 -17.43 -15.89 4.67
CA TYR A 5 -17.10 -15.95 6.09
C TYR A 5 -17.32 -14.59 6.76
N ILE A 6 -17.62 -14.61 8.06
CA ILE A 6 -17.68 -13.42 8.90
C ILE A 6 -16.37 -13.35 9.68
N SER A 7 -15.76 -12.17 9.70
CA SER A 7 -14.57 -11.90 10.52
C SER A 7 -14.98 -11.15 11.78
N MET A 8 -14.34 -11.45 12.90
CA MET A 8 -14.52 -10.74 14.16
C MET A 8 -13.18 -10.22 14.67
N LEU A 9 -13.20 -9.03 15.26
CA LEU A 9 -12.02 -8.42 15.89
C LEU A 9 -12.40 -8.11 17.35
N PRO A 10 -11.69 -8.67 18.35
CA PRO A 10 -11.99 -8.39 19.75
C PRO A 10 -11.66 -6.94 20.09
N GLY A 11 -12.50 -6.33 20.93
CA GLY A 11 -12.24 -5.03 21.57
C GLY A 11 -11.92 -5.20 23.06
N ASP A 12 -11.44 -4.13 23.69
CA ASP A 12 -11.02 -4.11 25.10
C ASP A 12 -12.13 -3.61 26.05
N GLY A 13 -13.39 -3.67 25.62
CA GLY A 13 -14.56 -3.15 26.36
C GLY A 13 -15.20 -4.15 27.33
N GLU A 14 -16.25 -3.70 28.01
CA GLU A 14 -17.08 -4.54 28.88
C GLU A 14 -17.78 -5.67 28.10
N LYS A 15 -18.19 -6.71 28.82
CA LYS A 15 -18.84 -7.88 28.24
C LYS A 15 -20.16 -7.51 27.53
N GLN A 16 -20.26 -7.82 26.24
CA GLN A 16 -21.43 -7.55 25.42
C GLN A 16 -21.79 -8.78 24.55
N PHE A 17 -23.08 -8.96 24.26
CA PHE A 17 -23.60 -10.10 23.48
C PHE A 17 -24.32 -9.70 22.19
N GLN A 18 -24.53 -8.41 21.95
CA GLN A 18 -25.19 -7.89 20.76
C GLN A 18 -24.22 -7.02 19.97
N PHE A 19 -24.08 -7.26 18.67
CA PHE A 19 -23.14 -6.56 17.81
C PHE A 19 -23.81 -6.14 16.50
N VAL A 20 -23.39 -5.01 15.94
CA VAL A 20 -23.82 -4.54 14.63
C VAL A 20 -22.75 -4.91 13.61
N ALA A 21 -23.13 -5.66 12.59
CA ALA A 21 -22.23 -6.00 11.50
C ALA A 21 -21.79 -4.72 10.78
N GLN A 22 -20.49 -4.58 10.56
CA GLN A 22 -19.94 -3.50 9.76
C GLN A 22 -19.79 -3.99 8.33
N GLU A 23 -20.30 -3.22 7.36
CA GLU A 23 -20.07 -3.49 5.93
C GLU A 23 -18.61 -3.28 5.55
N VAL A 24 -17.95 -2.35 6.24
CA VAL A 24 -16.55 -2.00 6.03
C VAL A 24 -15.70 -2.59 7.15
N ARG A 25 -14.59 -3.22 6.78
CA ARG A 25 -13.63 -3.76 7.75
C ARG A 25 -13.08 -2.61 8.63
N PRO A 26 -13.09 -2.73 9.97
CA PRO A 26 -12.50 -1.72 10.85
C PRO A 26 -11.01 -1.56 10.57
N LYS A 27 -10.57 -0.32 10.26
CA LYS A 27 -9.15 -0.05 9.97
C LYS A 27 -8.24 -0.34 11.17
N ALA A 28 -8.73 -0.08 12.39
CA ALA A 28 -7.93 0.00 13.62
C ALA A 28 -7.15 -1.28 14.00
N THR A 29 -7.71 -2.48 13.79
CA THR A 29 -7.08 -3.71 14.30
C THR A 29 -5.96 -4.24 13.40
N LEU A 30 -5.97 -3.92 12.10
CA LEU A 30 -4.85 -4.26 11.19
C LEU A 30 -3.58 -3.46 11.52
N ILE A 31 -3.73 -2.28 12.15
CA ILE A 31 -2.67 -1.30 12.34
C ILE A 31 -1.80 -1.60 13.59
N LYS A 32 -2.17 -2.56 14.45
CA LYS A 32 -1.49 -2.76 15.75
C LYS A 32 0.02 -3.03 15.63
N ASN A 33 0.47 -3.56 14.49
CA ASN A 33 1.89 -3.80 14.19
C ASN A 33 2.40 -3.10 12.93
N GLN A 34 1.73 -2.02 12.51
CA GLN A 34 2.07 -1.27 11.30
C GLN A 34 2.09 0.22 11.60
N GLN A 35 3.04 0.93 11.00
CA GLN A 35 3.08 2.38 10.97
C GLN A 35 2.33 2.84 9.72
N ILE A 36 1.22 3.55 9.90
CA ILE A 36 0.51 4.19 8.79
C ILE A 36 1.13 5.56 8.52
N ILE A 37 1.34 5.85 7.24
CA ILE A 37 1.70 7.18 6.75
C ILE A 37 0.79 7.55 5.59
N THR A 38 0.45 8.83 5.49
CA THR A 38 -0.38 9.37 4.40
C THR A 38 0.48 10.22 3.49
N LEU A 39 0.49 9.88 2.21
CA LEU A 39 1.10 10.69 1.15
C LEU A 39 0.02 11.43 0.38
N THR A 40 0.36 12.60 -0.14
CA THR A 40 -0.45 13.33 -1.11
C THR A 40 0.18 13.23 -2.49
N ALA A 41 -0.65 13.00 -3.51
CA ALA A 41 -0.23 13.00 -4.91
C ALA A 41 -1.32 13.61 -5.80
N ASP A 42 -0.94 14.06 -7.00
CA ASP A 42 -1.89 14.62 -7.97
C ASP A 42 -2.83 13.55 -8.53
N ASN A 43 -2.33 12.31 -8.68
CA ASN A 43 -3.09 11.15 -9.15
C ASN A 43 -2.52 9.83 -8.60
N LEU A 44 -3.27 8.73 -8.79
CA LEU A 44 -2.91 7.40 -8.28
C LEU A 44 -1.81 6.70 -9.09
N GLY A 45 -1.62 7.12 -10.35
CA GLY A 45 -0.81 6.38 -11.31
C GLY A 45 -1.32 4.94 -11.46
N SER A 46 -0.41 3.98 -11.48
CA SER A 46 -0.76 2.54 -11.53
C SER A 46 -0.78 1.86 -10.15
N LEU A 47 -0.83 2.63 -9.06
CA LEU A 47 -0.86 2.04 -7.72
C LEU A 47 -2.23 1.42 -7.46
N ASN A 48 -2.22 0.27 -6.80
CA ASN A 48 -3.39 -0.42 -6.29
C ASN A 48 -3.22 -0.74 -4.82
N VAL A 49 -4.31 -1.11 -4.14
CA VAL A 49 -4.22 -1.72 -2.81
C VAL A 49 -3.27 -2.92 -2.87
N ASP A 50 -2.46 -3.10 -1.83
CA ASP A 50 -1.38 -4.09 -1.74
C ASP A 50 -0.15 -3.86 -2.65
N SER A 51 -0.07 -2.74 -3.39
CA SER A 51 1.18 -2.37 -4.08
C SER A 51 2.33 -2.22 -3.10
N GLN A 52 3.49 -2.80 -3.42
CA GLN A 52 4.62 -2.90 -2.50
C GLN A 52 5.37 -1.58 -2.34
N VAL A 53 5.70 -1.22 -1.09
CA VAL A 53 6.63 -0.16 -0.73
C VAL A 53 8.00 -0.77 -0.49
N TYR A 54 9.02 -0.18 -1.12
CA TYR A 54 10.39 -0.66 -1.05
C TYR A 54 11.31 0.37 -0.40
N TYR A 55 12.29 -0.13 0.36
CA TYR A 55 13.47 0.61 0.74
C TYR A 55 14.71 -0.18 0.29
N ARG A 56 15.57 0.41 -0.55
CA ARG A 56 16.72 -0.27 -1.15
C ARG A 56 16.38 -1.63 -1.80
N LYS A 57 15.26 -1.68 -2.54
CA LYS A 57 14.69 -2.88 -3.17
C LYS A 57 14.19 -3.97 -2.19
N VAL A 58 14.19 -3.72 -0.88
CA VAL A 58 13.61 -4.62 0.11
C VAL A 58 12.16 -4.23 0.39
N PRO A 59 11.19 -5.16 0.35
CA PRO A 59 9.80 -4.89 0.71
C PRO A 59 9.70 -4.51 2.20
N VAL A 60 9.15 -3.33 2.50
CA VAL A 60 9.03 -2.80 3.88
C VAL A 60 7.60 -2.47 4.29
N GLY A 61 6.67 -2.52 3.35
CA GLY A 61 5.27 -2.15 3.57
C GLY A 61 4.48 -2.18 2.26
N LYS A 62 3.25 -1.71 2.30
CA LYS A 62 2.35 -1.73 1.14
C LYS A 62 1.35 -0.59 1.15
N VAL A 63 0.77 -0.30 -0.01
CA VAL A 63 -0.39 0.58 -0.11
C VAL A 63 -1.56 -0.08 0.62
N TYR A 64 -2.07 0.60 1.64
CA TYR A 64 -3.18 0.15 2.46
C TYR A 64 -4.51 0.62 1.89
N SER A 65 -4.60 1.90 1.52
CA SER A 65 -5.80 2.47 0.90
C SER A 65 -5.46 3.75 0.14
N TYR A 66 -6.41 4.26 -0.62
CA TYR A 66 -6.34 5.59 -1.23
C TYR A 66 -7.72 6.20 -1.36
N ALA A 67 -7.80 7.53 -1.38
CA ALA A 67 -9.04 8.27 -1.54
C ALA A 67 -8.80 9.59 -2.26
N ILE A 68 -9.80 10.09 -2.98
CA ILE A 68 -9.79 11.46 -3.51
C ILE A 68 -9.82 12.42 -2.32
N ARG A 69 -8.99 13.46 -2.37
CA ARG A 69 -8.98 14.51 -1.34
C ARG A 69 -10.32 15.26 -1.35
N PRO A 70 -10.83 15.72 -0.19
CA PRO A 70 -12.10 16.46 -0.12
C PRO A 70 -12.16 17.72 -0.98
N ASP A 71 -11.01 18.32 -1.28
CA ASP A 71 -10.86 19.49 -2.15
C ASP A 71 -10.86 19.15 -3.65
N ASN A 72 -10.92 17.88 -4.02
CA ASN A 72 -10.79 17.35 -5.38
C ASN A 72 -9.48 17.74 -6.09
N GLN A 73 -8.44 18.18 -5.37
CA GLN A 73 -7.16 18.62 -5.95
C GLN A 73 -6.08 17.53 -5.96
N GLY A 74 -6.43 16.29 -5.65
CA GLY A 74 -5.52 15.17 -5.69
C GLY A 74 -6.04 14.01 -4.87
N ILE A 75 -5.12 13.16 -4.44
CA ILE A 75 -5.44 11.93 -3.70
C ILE A 75 -4.62 11.83 -2.41
N PHE A 76 -5.21 11.18 -1.41
CA PHE A 76 -4.50 10.61 -0.28
C PHE A 76 -4.15 9.15 -0.59
N ILE A 77 -2.91 8.78 -0.29
CA ILE A 77 -2.43 7.39 -0.36
C ILE A 77 -2.00 7.01 1.06
N GLU A 78 -2.68 6.06 1.67
CA GLU A 78 -2.29 5.49 2.96
C GLU A 78 -1.34 4.32 2.71
N LEU A 79 -0.10 4.44 3.19
CA LEU A 79 0.87 3.34 3.21
C LEU A 79 0.90 2.72 4.60
N SER A 80 0.99 1.40 4.62
CA SER A 80 1.23 0.61 5.81
C SER A 80 2.66 0.08 5.79
N ILE A 81 3.49 0.56 6.70
CA ILE A 81 4.89 0.14 6.87
C ILE A 81 4.98 -0.83 8.05
N ASP A 82 5.69 -1.95 7.89
CA ASP A 82 5.84 -2.89 9.00
C ASP A 82 6.61 -2.22 10.14
N LYS A 83 6.17 -2.43 11.40
CA LYS A 83 6.72 -1.74 12.57
C LYS A 83 8.23 -1.87 12.72
N GLN A 84 8.81 -3.00 12.34
CA GLN A 84 10.26 -3.22 12.34
C GLN A 84 11.03 -2.23 11.45
N TYR A 85 10.38 -1.66 10.44
CA TYR A 85 10.94 -0.69 9.49
C TYR A 85 10.47 0.75 9.74
N ALA A 86 9.66 1.01 10.75
CA ALA A 86 9.13 2.36 11.02
C ALA A 86 10.23 3.41 11.19
N HIS A 87 11.39 3.01 11.73
CA HIS A 87 12.57 3.86 11.90
C HIS A 87 13.21 4.36 10.58
N LEU A 88 12.84 3.77 9.44
CA LEU A 88 13.31 4.20 8.12
C LEU A 88 12.57 5.44 7.63
N ILE A 89 11.37 5.72 8.16
CA ILE A 89 10.56 6.87 7.73
C ILE A 89 10.97 8.10 8.55
N ARG A 90 11.43 9.13 7.83
CA ARG A 90 11.89 10.40 8.39
C ARG A 90 11.16 11.57 7.72
N GLN A 91 11.27 12.75 8.32
CA GLN A 91 10.66 13.98 7.78
C GLN A 91 11.22 14.35 6.39
N ASP A 92 12.47 13.99 6.10
CA ASP A 92 13.17 14.19 4.83
C ASP A 92 13.06 12.98 3.87
N SER A 93 12.18 12.03 4.15
CA SER A 93 11.97 10.89 3.26
C SER A 93 11.28 11.30 1.98
N HIS A 94 11.87 10.93 0.85
CA HIS A 94 11.29 11.11 -0.47
C HIS A 94 10.69 9.79 -0.96
N PHE A 95 9.43 9.83 -1.39
CA PHE A 95 8.73 8.71 -1.99
C PHE A 95 8.56 8.98 -3.49
N TRP A 96 8.96 8.03 -4.32
CA TRP A 96 8.77 8.09 -5.76
C TRP A 96 8.08 6.82 -6.25
N ASN A 97 7.19 6.97 -7.23
CA ASN A 97 6.49 5.85 -7.83
C ASN A 97 7.44 5.12 -8.81
N VAL A 98 7.62 3.81 -8.62
CA VAL A 98 8.53 2.96 -9.43
C VAL A 98 7.81 2.12 -10.49
N SER A 99 6.51 2.34 -10.68
CA SER A 99 5.74 1.60 -11.67
C SER A 99 6.20 1.88 -13.11
N GLY A 100 6.62 0.80 -13.79
CA GLY A 100 6.50 0.59 -15.24
C GLY A 100 7.11 1.60 -16.21
N PHE A 101 8.40 1.43 -16.51
CA PHE A 101 9.11 1.76 -17.77
C PHE A 101 8.76 3.10 -18.49
N GLN A 102 9.52 4.16 -18.22
CA GLN A 102 9.63 5.31 -19.11
C GLN A 102 10.86 5.15 -20.01
N GLY A 103 10.75 4.24 -20.98
CA GLY A 103 11.78 4.06 -22.01
C GLY A 103 11.60 5.08 -23.13
N ASN A 104 12.39 6.14 -23.16
CA ASN A 104 12.57 6.91 -24.38
C ASN A 104 13.30 6.02 -25.40
N PHE A 105 12.55 5.40 -26.30
CA PHE A 105 13.12 4.70 -27.46
C PHE A 105 13.79 5.72 -28.39
N ASN A 106 15.10 5.89 -28.26
CA ASN A 106 15.91 6.53 -29.30
C ASN A 106 16.56 5.42 -30.13
N LEU A 107 15.96 5.09 -31.28
CA LEU A 107 16.34 3.99 -32.19
C LEU A 107 17.72 4.19 -32.87
N LYS A 108 18.59 5.07 -32.37
CA LYS A 108 19.92 5.36 -32.93
C LYS A 108 21.09 4.73 -32.17
N SER A 109 20.84 4.05 -31.07
CA SER A 109 21.88 3.39 -30.27
C SER A 109 21.34 2.08 -29.72
N GLY A 110 22.01 0.98 -30.05
CA GLY A 110 21.53 -0.40 -29.89
C GLY A 110 20.88 -0.72 -28.54
N ALA A 111 19.86 -1.57 -28.57
CA ALA A 111 19.10 -1.98 -27.41
C ALA A 111 19.87 -3.02 -26.58
N SER A 112 20.03 -2.78 -25.27
CA SER A 112 20.42 -3.79 -24.29
C SER A 112 19.24 -4.05 -23.36
N ILE A 113 18.74 -5.28 -23.36
CA ILE A 113 17.64 -5.72 -22.51
C ILE A 113 18.23 -6.53 -21.36
N LYS A 114 18.20 -5.97 -20.14
CA LYS A 114 18.39 -6.73 -18.91
C LYS A 114 17.01 -7.03 -18.33
N MET A 115 16.67 -8.30 -18.29
CA MET A 115 15.41 -8.81 -17.74
C MET A 115 15.73 -9.46 -16.39
N GLU A 116 15.31 -8.84 -15.28
CA GLU A 116 15.32 -9.48 -13.96
C GLU A 116 13.96 -10.16 -13.73
N SER A 117 14.01 -11.38 -13.21
CA SER A 117 13.00 -12.46 -13.26
C SER A 117 11.54 -12.08 -13.01
N VAL A 118 10.62 -12.71 -13.74
CA VAL A 118 9.17 -12.73 -13.45
C VAL A 118 8.83 -14.12 -12.92
N PHE A 119 8.42 -14.23 -11.67
CA PHE A 119 7.89 -15.48 -11.11
C PHE A 119 6.40 -15.61 -11.46
N CYS A 120 6.06 -16.62 -12.25
CA CYS A 120 4.69 -17.13 -12.39
C CYS A 120 4.52 -18.33 -11.45
N PHE A 121 3.43 -18.37 -10.68
CA PHE A 121 2.93 -19.59 -10.05
C PHE A 121 1.56 -19.92 -10.64
N ASN A 122 1.35 -21.21 -10.91
CA ASN A 122 0.15 -21.83 -11.48
C ASN A 122 -0.70 -22.40 -10.33
#